data_AF-A0A382V107-F1
#
_entry.id   AF-A0A382V107-F1
#
_cell.length_a   1.000
_cell.length_b   1.000
_cell.length_c   1.000
_cell.angle_alpha   90.00
_cell.angle_beta   90.00
_cell.angle_gamma   90.00
#
_symmetry.space_group_name_H-M   'P 1'
#
loop_
_entity.id
_entity.type
_entity.pdbx_description
1 polymer ?
#
loop_
_entity_poly.entity_id
_entity_poly.type
_entity_poly.pdbx_seq_one_letter_code
_entity_poly.pdbx_strand_id
1 'polypeptide(L)'
;MKVIITGGGGFLGSQLATKILDKGTLTGPSGKQEPIENMVLIDARFSVPQSDDRVQEITGDISDRDVIDSTIGGSTNVSIFHLASMVSGECEERYDDAL
;
A
#
# COMPACT_ATOMS: atom_id res chain seq x y z
N MET A 1 10.32 6.41 -8.83
CA MET A 1 9.14 6.85 -8.08
C MET A 1 8.77 5.83 -7.00
N LYS A 2 8.13 6.28 -5.92
CA LYS A 2 7.66 5.44 -4.81
C LYS A 2 6.17 5.15 -4.94
N VAL A 3 5.77 3.90 -4.71
CA VAL A 3 4.36 3.49 -4.67
C VAL A 3 4.00 3.09 -3.26
N ILE A 4 2.86 3.53 -2.76
CA ILE A 4 2.32 3.14 -1.46
C ILE A 4 0.96 2.50 -1.69
N ILE A 5 0.74 1.30 -1.17
CA ILE A 5 -0.54 0.60 -1.23
C ILE A 5 -0.97 0.29 0.19
N THR A 6 -2.06 0.90 0.65
CA THR A 6 -2.71 0.47 1.90
C THR A 6 -3.70 -0.64 1.58
N GLY A 7 -3.85 -1.63 2.46
CA GLY A 7 -4.60 -2.86 2.13
C GLY A 7 -3.78 -3.79 1.23
N GLY A 8 -2.44 -3.68 1.29
CA GLY A 8 -1.51 -4.40 0.42
C GLY A 8 -1.43 -5.92 0.68
N GLY A 9 -1.81 -6.36 1.87
CA GLY A 9 -1.90 -7.77 2.26
C GLY A 9 -3.23 -8.41 1.88
N GLY A 10 -4.24 -7.59 1.55
CA GLY A 10 -5.53 -8.02 1.01
C GLY A 10 -5.46 -8.53 -0.45
N PHE A 11 -6.57 -9.11 -0.92
CA PHE A 11 -6.66 -9.71 -2.25
C PHE A 11 -6.37 -8.71 -3.39
N LEU A 12 -7.02 -7.54 -3.37
CA LEU A 12 -6.84 -6.54 -4.42
C LEU A 12 -5.45 -5.87 -4.33
N GLY A 13 -4.99 -5.55 -3.12
CA GLY A 13 -3.71 -4.88 -2.91
C GLY A 13 -2.53 -5.72 -3.37
N SER A 14 -2.48 -6.99 -3.00
CA SER A 14 -1.41 -7.91 -3.40
C SER A 14 -1.37 -8.15 -4.93
N GLN A 15 -2.54 -8.30 -5.56
CA GLN A 15 -2.65 -8.44 -7.01
C GLN A 15 -2.22 -7.16 -7.74
N LEU A 16 -2.62 -5.99 -7.23
CA LEU A 16 -2.21 -4.70 -7.78
C LEU A 16 -0.71 -4.48 -7.65
N ALA A 17 -0.14 -4.77 -6.47
CA ALA A 17 1.29 -4.69 -6.20
C ALA A 17 2.09 -5.50 -7.24
N THR A 18 1.71 -6.77 -7.41
CA THR A 18 2.32 -7.68 -8.40
C THR A 18 2.26 -7.09 -9.81
N LYS A 19 1.10 -6.59 -10.24
CA LYS A 19 0.94 -6.00 -11.58
C LYS A 19 1.73 -4.71 -11.79
N ILE A 20 1.88 -3.88 -10.76
CA ILE A 20 2.69 -2.67 -10.84
C ILE A 20 4.18 -3.05 -10.91
N LEU A 21 4.63 -4.04 -10.13
CA LEU A 21 6.01 -4.52 -10.14
C LEU A 21 6.38 -5.15 -11.50
N ASP A 22 5.49 -5.97 -12.06
CA ASP A 22 5.62 -6.57 -13.40
C ASP A 22 5.73 -5.49 -14.49
N LYS A 23 4.92 -4.44 -14.38
CA LYS A 23 4.95 -3.31 -15.33
C LYS A 23 6.21 -2.44 -15.15
N GLY A 24 6.73 -2.35 -13.93
CA GLY A 24 7.96 -1.64 -13.57
C GLY A 24 7.90 -0.11 -13.71
N THR A 25 6.80 0.45 -14.20
CA THR A 25 6.62 1.90 -14.43
C THR A 25 5.17 2.34 -14.20
N LEU A 26 4.99 3.59 -13.78
CA LEU A 26 3.69 4.27 -13.71
C LEU A 26 3.79 5.69 -14.26
N THR A 27 2.66 6.30 -14.62
CA THR A 27 2.64 7.72 -14.99
C THR A 27 2.85 8.56 -13.74
N GLY A 28 3.97 9.27 -13.65
CA GLY A 28 4.28 10.14 -12.53
C GLY A 28 3.79 11.58 -12.74
N PRO A 29 4.10 12.50 -11.80
CA PRO A 29 3.70 13.92 -11.87
C PRO A 29 4.18 14.65 -13.12
N SER A 30 5.24 14.15 -13.78
CA SER A 30 5.71 14.69 -15.07
C SER A 30 4.77 14.39 -16.24
N GLY A 31 3.75 13.55 -16.05
CA GLY A 31 2.86 13.05 -17.10
C GLY A 31 3.50 11.96 -17.97
N LYS A 32 4.71 11.51 -17.65
CA LYS A 32 5.45 10.45 -18.37
C LYS A 32 5.52 9.18 -17.54
N GLN A 33 5.86 8.06 -18.19
CA GLN A 33 6.19 6.83 -17.46
C GLN A 33 7.48 7.02 -16.67
N GLU A 34 7.43 6.68 -15.39
CA GLU A 34 8.52 6.78 -14.43
C GLU A 34 8.73 5.41 -13.76
N PRO A 35 9.98 4.97 -13.55
CA PRO A 35 10.29 3.66 -13.00
C PRO A 35 9.86 3.54 -11.54
N ILE A 36 9.39 2.36 -11.15
CA ILE A 36 9.11 2.02 -9.76
C ILE A 36 10.42 1.66 -9.07
N GLU A 37 10.86 2.51 -8.15
CA GLU A 37 12.12 2.36 -7.42
C GLU A 37 11.90 1.72 -6.05
N ASN A 38 10.75 1.99 -5.43
CA ASN A 38 10.36 1.45 -4.14
C ASN A 38 8.83 1.31 -4.09
N MET A 39 8.36 0.25 -3.46
CA MET A 39 6.96 0.01 -3.18
C MET A 39 6.78 -0.32 -1.70
N VAL A 40 5.89 0.41 -1.02
CA VAL A 40 5.53 0.13 0.37
C VAL A 40 4.11 -0.42 0.41
N LEU A 41 3.95 -1.59 1.01
CA LEU A 41 2.66 -2.22 1.27
C LEU A 41 2.35 -2.05 2.77
N ILE A 42 1.22 -1.45 3.11
CA ILE A 42 0.73 -1.38 4.48
C ILE A 42 -0.53 -2.21 4.61
N ASP A 43 -0.58 -3.06 5.62
CA ASP A 43 -1.78 -3.84 5.95
C ASP A 43 -1.77 -4.26 7.42
N ALA A 44 -2.93 -4.61 7.97
CA ALA A 44 -3.01 -5.23 9.29
C ALA A 44 -2.40 -6.65 9.29
N ARG A 45 -2.36 -7.31 8.12
CA ARG A 45 -1.78 -8.65 7.99
C ARG A 45 -1.27 -8.94 6.57
N PHE A 46 -0.11 -9.59 6.50
CA PHE A 46 0.39 -10.22 5.28
C PHE A 46 0.31 -11.74 5.41
N SER A 47 -0.32 -12.40 4.44
CA SER A 47 -0.45 -13.87 4.42
C SER A 47 0.71 -14.55 3.72
N VAL A 48 1.32 -13.88 2.74
CA VAL A 48 2.48 -14.34 1.98
C VAL A 48 3.39 -13.13 1.77
N PRO A 49 4.69 -13.21 2.12
CA PRO A 49 5.60 -12.11 1.92
C PRO A 49 5.92 -11.93 0.43
N GLN A 50 5.97 -10.68 -0.01
CA GLN A 50 6.47 -10.32 -1.33
C GLN A 50 8.01 -10.43 -1.37
N SER A 51 8.54 -11.03 -2.44
CA SER A 51 9.96 -11.36 -2.57
C SER A 51 10.77 -10.37 -3.42
N ASP A 52 10.13 -9.35 -4.00
CA ASP A 52 10.79 -8.34 -4.80
C ASP A 52 11.58 -7.36 -3.91
N ASP A 53 12.87 -7.15 -4.22
CA ASP A 53 13.78 -6.29 -3.45
C ASP A 53 13.32 -4.81 -3.38
N ARG A 54 12.42 -4.38 -4.26
CA ARG A 54 11.84 -3.03 -4.24
C ARG A 54 10.73 -2.89 -3.20
N VAL A 55 10.27 -3.99 -2.61
CA VAL A 55 9.07 -4.03 -1.76
C VAL A 55 9.44 -4.01 -0.28
N GLN A 56 8.78 -3.13 0.44
CA GLN A 56 8.77 -3.09 1.90
C GLN A 56 7.34 -3.34 2.39
N GLU A 57 7.17 -4.38 3.21
CA GLU A 57 5.90 -4.65 3.90
C GLU A 57 5.93 -4.05 5.30
N ILE A 58 4.86 -3.33 5.66
CA ILE A 58 4.66 -2.72 6.97
C ILE A 58 3.35 -3.27 7.54
N THR A 59 3.46 -4.10 8.56
CA THR A 59 2.30 -4.55 9.32
C THR A 59 1.90 -3.46 10.32
N GLY A 60 0.73 -2.86 10.15
CA GLY A 60 0.28 -1.77 11.00
C GLY A 60 -1.10 -1.23 10.63
N ASP A 61 -1.59 -0.31 11.45
CA ASP A 61 -2.85 0.39 11.22
C ASP A 61 -2.62 1.68 10.44
N ILE A 62 -3.46 1.94 9.45
CA ILE A 62 -3.41 3.15 8.63
C ILE A 62 -3.86 4.41 9.38
N SER A 63 -4.60 4.26 10.49
CA SER A 63 -5.01 5.34 11.38
C SER A 63 -3.88 5.81 12.29
N ASP A 64 -2.82 5.00 12.44
CA ASP A 64 -1.63 5.38 13.18
C ASP A 64 -0.77 6.35 12.35
N ARG A 65 -0.68 7.58 12.86
CA ARG A 65 0.08 8.66 12.24
C ARG A 65 1.56 8.31 12.06
N ASP A 66 2.17 7.61 13.02
CA ASP A 66 3.60 7.30 12.97
C ASP A 66 3.88 6.23 11.90
N VAL A 67 2.95 5.29 11.69
CA VAL A 67 3.00 4.30 10.59
C VAL A 67 2.96 5.02 9.24
N ILE A 68 2.04 5.98 9.06
CA ILE A 68 1.92 6.73 7.81
C ILE A 68 3.13 7.64 7.57
N ASP A 69 3.57 8.39 8.59
CA ASP A 69 4.74 9.27 8.49
C ASP A 69 5.99 8.48 8.09
N SER A 70 6.21 7.29 8.68
CA SER A 70 7.33 6.41 8.31
C SER A 70 7.20 5.87 6.88
N THR A 71 5.98 5.58 6.44
CA THR A 71 5.70 5.04 5.11
C THR A 71 5.93 6.07 4.02
N ILE A 72 5.52 7.32 4.22
CA ILE A 72 5.76 8.40 3.24
C ILE A 72 7.24 8.76 3.24
N GLY A 73 7.80 9.00 4.43
CA GLY A 73 9.17 9.45 4.62
C GLY A 73 9.43 10.79 3.91
N GLY A 74 10.66 10.99 3.42
CA GLY A 74 11.07 12.20 2.69
C GLY A 74 10.80 12.19 1.18
N SER A 75 10.05 11.21 0.66
CA SER A 75 9.85 11.05 -0.78
C SER A 75 8.90 12.11 -1.34
N THR A 76 9.32 12.83 -2.38
CA THR A 76 8.52 13.87 -3.04
C THR A 76 7.76 13.38 -4.27
N ASN A 77 8.07 12.18 -4.76
CA ASN A 77 7.43 11.55 -5.92
C ASN A 77 6.78 10.23 -5.51
N VAL A 78 5.52 10.33 -5.10
CA VAL A 78 4.75 9.24 -4.49
C VAL A 78 3.43 9.05 -5.24
N SER A 79 3.06 7.80 -5.51
CA SER A 79 1.69 7.42 -5.87
C SER A 79 1.09 6.55 -4.79
N ILE A 80 -0.15 6.87 -4.38
CA ILE A 80 -0.85 6.19 -3.29
C ILE A 80 -2.09 5.49 -3.85
N PHE A 81 -2.21 4.20 -3.56
CA PHE A 81 -3.42 3.41 -3.78
C PHE A 81 -4.01 3.05 -2.41
N HIS A 82 -5.16 3.63 -2.08
CA HIS A 82 -5.80 3.39 -0.80
C HIS A 82 -6.88 2.31 -0.94
N LEU A 83 -6.56 1.08 -0.53
CA LEU A 83 -7.47 -0.08 -0.58
C LEU A 83 -7.74 -0.67 0.81
N ALA A 84 -7.21 -0.06 1.87
CA ALA A 84 -7.46 -0.50 3.24
C ALA A 84 -8.88 -0.10 3.62
N SER A 85 -9.68 -1.07 4.04
CA SER A 85 -11.05 -0.87 4.52
C SER A 85 -11.45 -2.09 5.32
N MET A 86 -12.31 -1.90 6.31
CA MET A 86 -13.07 -3.00 6.90
C MET A 86 -14.19 -3.41 5.93
N VAL A 87 -14.46 -4.72 5.86
CA VAL A 87 -15.58 -5.24 5.08
C VAL A 87 -16.89 -5.10 5.86
N SER A 88 -18.02 -4.94 5.16
CA SER A 88 -19.30 -4.59 5.81
C SER A 88 -19.70 -5.53 6.95
N GLY A 89 -19.49 -6.85 6.80
CA GLY A 89 -19.78 -7.82 7.86
C GLY A 89 -18.89 -7.63 9.09
N GLU A 90 -17.60 -7.33 8.90
CA GLU A 90 -16.71 -7.01 10.03
C GLU A 90 -17.08 -5.67 10.67
N CYS A 91 -17.53 -4.69 9.89
CA CYS A 91 -18.05 -3.44 10.44
C CYS A 91 -19.30 -3.65 11.30
N GLU A 92 -20.18 -4.59 10.92
CA GLU A 92 -21.37 -4.93 11.72
C GLU A 92 -20.99 -5.61 13.05
N GLU A 93 -19.98 -6.49 13.04
CA GLU A 93 -19.50 -7.16 14.26
C GLU A 93 -18.68 -6.23 15.16
N ARG A 94 -17.94 -5.29 14.58
CA ARG A 94 -17.01 -4.36 15.25
C ARG A 94 -17.41 -2.91 14.98
N TYR A 95 -18.65 -2.58 15.31
CA TYR A 95 -19.26 -1.27 15.03
C TYR A 95 -18.43 -0.07 15.50
N ASP A 96 -17.88 -0.16 16.72
CA ASP A 96 -17.08 0.94 17.29
C ASP A 96 -15.76 1.17 16.53
N ASP A 97 -15.18 0.13 15.90
CA ASP A 97 -13.95 0.24 15.12
C ASP A 97 -14.23 0.73 13.67
N ALA A 98 -15.49 0.72 13.24
CA ALA A 98 -15.90 1.12 11.89
C ALA A 98 -16.34 2.60 11.78
N LEU A 99 -16.42 3.32 12.91
CA LEU A 99 -16.78 4.74 13.00
C LEU A 99 -15.54 5.64 12.99
#